data_AF-A0A3B8PNF3-F1
#
_entry.id   AF-A0A3B8PNF3-F1
#
_cell.length_a   1.000
_cell.length_b   1.000
_cell.length_c   1.000
_cell.angle_alpha   90.00
_cell.angle_beta   90.00
_cell.angle_gamma   90.00
#
_symmetry.space_group_name_H-M   'P 1'
#
loop_
_entity.id
_entity.type
_entity.pdbx_description
1 polymer ?
#
loop_
_entity_poly.entity_id
_entity_poly.type
_entity_poly.pdbx_seq_one_letter_code
_entity_poly.pdbx_strand_id
1 'polypeptide(L)'
;MLTGVAAAAEPAAQPADGDPRPSADPVLEKVGGLEIPDVSQLVRVDRNKRPSRAAMKNSAFILKTRPHPVTGDRYVVLTDHREPAFLSSLQRLAKARDGIILRVDDLAVLGQDPKKLVSIRQKLRDARVRFLAVAPRKESFRENMVLGLWELTSTLDADPQVDVFPGILLASTARHLGALVDRSLRHKPLPVSQLKPLAISQVPRAEELRSLQKAGVLRKWFARTGVTTPIVAVYSRRAVKAARFTGKNIWNLQATDQQPFLKSFPPAADAAFRSASLVVMHGHGVPGMACGVDVDGLPDDLSGKFILSGSCFAASPDRSDFPRIRRIPGGYEVKKRDAFALRAIDNGSMAFFGHMRLGMGFPHLFPVLEAWSQGKTVGESYQQLINGLIAARGFRSGRFVVPADRAAGRRVPQNLLLYVVFGDPAVQPFQAVVTPSG
;
A
#
# COMPACT_ATOMS: atom_id res chain seq x y z
N MET A 1 -18.99 -16.83 -84.13
CA MET A 1 -18.55 -18.22 -83.88
C MET A 1 -17.55 -18.14 -82.73
N LEU A 2 -17.99 -18.32 -81.49
CA LEU A 2 -18.00 -19.58 -80.71
C LEU A 2 -16.61 -20.17 -80.44
N THR A 3 -16.45 -20.59 -79.18
CA THR A 3 -15.35 -21.31 -78.47
C THR A 3 -14.27 -20.40 -77.87
N GLY A 4 -14.05 -20.30 -76.55
CA GLY A 4 -14.49 -21.09 -75.40
C GLY A 4 -13.33 -21.86 -74.79
N VAL A 5 -12.67 -21.31 -73.76
CA VAL A 5 -11.86 -22.07 -72.79
C VAL A 5 -12.02 -21.41 -71.42
N ALA A 6 -12.58 -22.17 -70.49
CA ALA A 6 -12.71 -21.81 -69.08
C ALA A 6 -11.37 -22.03 -68.36
N ALA A 7 -10.91 -21.03 -67.61
CA ALA A 7 -9.81 -21.17 -66.66
C ALA A 7 -10.39 -21.14 -65.23
N ALA A 8 -10.05 -22.18 -64.48
CA ALA A 8 -10.50 -22.41 -63.12
C ALA A 8 -10.00 -21.32 -62.15
N ALA A 9 -10.87 -20.89 -61.25
CA ALA A 9 -10.54 -19.98 -60.16
C ALA A 9 -9.64 -20.67 -59.13
N GLU A 10 -8.50 -20.05 -58.83
CA GLU A 10 -7.64 -20.40 -57.70
C GLU A 10 -8.38 -20.17 -56.37
N PRO A 11 -8.24 -21.05 -55.38
CA PRO A 11 -8.84 -20.84 -54.07
C PRO A 11 -8.10 -19.72 -53.32
N ALA A 12 -8.88 -18.79 -52.77
CA ALA A 12 -8.40 -17.71 -51.92
C ALA A 12 -7.57 -18.26 -50.75
N ALA A 13 -6.34 -17.75 -50.62
CA ALA A 13 -5.46 -18.04 -49.50
C ALA A 13 -6.15 -17.66 -48.17
N GLN A 14 -6.27 -18.65 -47.29
CA GLN A 14 -6.70 -18.45 -45.91
C GLN A 14 -5.74 -17.46 -45.21
N PRO A 15 -6.24 -16.47 -44.46
CA PRO A 15 -5.36 -15.64 -43.65
C PRO A 15 -4.73 -16.50 -42.57
N ALA A 16 -3.40 -16.52 -42.54
CA ALA A 16 -2.61 -17.18 -41.52
C ALA A 16 -2.94 -16.56 -40.15
N ASP A 17 -3.65 -17.33 -39.33
CA ASP A 17 -3.80 -17.08 -37.89
C ASP A 17 -2.41 -17.14 -37.25
N GLY A 18 -1.89 -15.97 -36.94
CA GLY A 18 -0.56 -15.79 -36.36
C GLY A 18 -0.45 -14.47 -35.62
N ASP A 19 -1.45 -14.16 -34.78
CA ASP A 19 -1.33 -13.13 -33.75
C ASP A 19 -0.35 -13.64 -32.67
N PRO A 20 0.88 -13.10 -32.56
CA PRO A 20 1.85 -13.57 -31.58
C PRO A 20 1.51 -12.91 -30.25
N ARG A 21 0.39 -13.30 -29.63
CA ARG A 21 0.22 -13.03 -28.21
C ARG A 21 1.36 -13.73 -27.50
N PRO A 22 2.20 -13.03 -26.72
CA PRO A 22 3.22 -13.71 -25.93
C PRO A 22 2.51 -14.76 -25.08
N SER A 23 2.95 -16.02 -25.21
CA SER A 23 2.37 -17.15 -24.48
C SER A 23 2.23 -16.76 -23.01
N ALA A 24 1.00 -16.55 -22.55
CA ALA A 24 0.75 -16.15 -21.17
C ALA A 24 1.37 -17.23 -20.26
N ASP A 25 2.20 -16.81 -19.32
CA ASP A 25 2.75 -17.71 -18.31
C ASP A 25 1.63 -18.60 -17.74
N PRO A 26 1.88 -19.90 -17.48
CA PRO A 26 0.83 -20.80 -17.02
C PRO A 26 0.14 -20.25 -15.78
N VAL A 27 -1.19 -20.22 -15.82
CA VAL A 27 -2.02 -19.68 -14.76
C VAL A 27 -1.94 -20.60 -13.52
N LEU A 28 -1.56 -20.03 -12.38
CA LEU A 28 -1.43 -20.76 -11.12
C LEU A 28 -2.82 -20.95 -10.50
N GLU A 29 -3.35 -22.17 -10.55
CA GLU A 29 -4.69 -22.47 -10.01
C GLU A 29 -4.69 -22.83 -8.51
N LYS A 30 -3.58 -23.36 -7.99
CA LYS A 30 -3.46 -23.76 -6.58
C LYS A 30 -2.03 -23.64 -6.07
N VAL A 31 -1.89 -23.60 -4.75
CA VAL A 31 -0.62 -23.76 -4.04
C VAL A 31 -0.77 -24.73 -2.88
N GLY A 32 -0.11 -25.88 -2.97
CA GLY A 32 -0.41 -27.00 -2.07
C GLY A 32 -1.89 -27.38 -2.18
N GLY A 33 -2.60 -27.39 -1.05
CA GLY A 33 -4.06 -27.62 -0.99
C GLY A 33 -4.93 -26.37 -1.01
N LEU A 34 -4.38 -25.19 -1.32
CA LEU A 34 -5.10 -23.91 -1.28
C LEU A 34 -5.35 -23.39 -2.70
N GLU A 35 -6.61 -23.23 -3.09
CA GLU A 35 -7.02 -22.65 -4.38
C GLU A 35 -6.56 -21.20 -4.52
N ILE A 36 -6.27 -20.75 -5.74
CA ILE A 36 -5.91 -19.37 -6.04
C ILE A 36 -7.10 -18.72 -6.75
N PRO A 37 -7.93 -17.96 -6.02
CA PRO A 37 -9.12 -17.36 -6.61
C PRO A 37 -8.76 -16.20 -7.52
N ASP A 38 -9.61 -15.94 -8.50
CA ASP A 38 -9.71 -14.65 -9.15
C ASP A 38 -10.18 -13.58 -8.15
N VAL A 39 -9.80 -12.32 -8.39
CA VAL A 39 -10.23 -11.20 -7.56
C VAL A 39 -11.76 -11.09 -7.49
N SER A 40 -12.46 -11.38 -8.60
CA SER A 40 -13.92 -11.37 -8.68
C SER A 40 -14.59 -12.44 -7.80
N GLN A 41 -13.87 -13.53 -7.48
CA GLN A 41 -14.35 -14.60 -6.59
C GLN A 41 -14.14 -14.25 -5.11
N LEU A 42 -13.34 -13.24 -4.79
CA LEU A 42 -13.13 -12.80 -3.42
C LEU A 42 -14.33 -12.01 -2.92
N VAL A 43 -14.86 -12.40 -1.75
CA VAL A 43 -15.97 -11.68 -1.15
C VAL A 43 -15.57 -10.26 -0.78
N ARG A 44 -16.34 -9.28 -1.27
CA ARG A 44 -16.25 -7.88 -0.82
C ARG A 44 -17.05 -7.71 0.47
N VAL A 45 -16.38 -7.26 1.53
CA VAL A 45 -16.93 -7.18 2.89
C VAL A 45 -17.20 -5.73 3.28
N ASP A 46 -18.25 -5.52 4.05
CA ASP A 46 -18.58 -4.24 4.66
C ASP A 46 -19.27 -4.50 6.01
N ARG A 47 -19.95 -3.49 6.57
CA ARG A 47 -20.67 -3.63 7.84
C ARG A 47 -21.74 -4.73 7.82
N ASN A 48 -22.37 -4.96 6.67
CA ASN A 48 -23.53 -5.83 6.50
C ASN A 48 -23.17 -7.17 5.88
N LYS A 49 -22.02 -7.27 5.19
CA LYS A 49 -21.53 -8.51 4.58
C LYS A 49 -20.23 -8.98 5.23
N ARG A 50 -20.31 -10.05 6.00
CA ARG A 50 -19.15 -10.68 6.66
C ARG A 50 -18.57 -11.82 5.81
N PRO A 51 -17.25 -12.02 5.83
CA PRO A 51 -16.62 -13.17 5.19
C PRO A 51 -16.90 -14.46 5.96
N SER A 52 -16.84 -15.60 5.27
CA SER A 52 -16.92 -16.94 5.90
C SER A 52 -15.72 -17.18 6.83
N ARG A 53 -15.83 -18.18 7.73
CA ARG A 53 -14.71 -18.56 8.62
C ARG A 53 -13.45 -18.96 7.82
N ALA A 54 -13.62 -19.69 6.72
CA ALA A 54 -12.53 -20.08 5.83
C ALA A 54 -11.89 -18.86 5.15
N ALA A 55 -12.71 -17.95 4.62
CA ALA A 55 -12.23 -16.71 4.03
C ALA A 55 -11.47 -15.84 5.05
N MET A 56 -11.95 -15.75 6.30
CA MET A 56 -11.25 -15.07 7.39
C MET A 56 -9.89 -15.70 7.70
N LYS A 57 -9.83 -17.03 7.85
CA LYS A 57 -8.59 -17.76 8.16
C LYS A 57 -7.50 -17.49 7.12
N ASN A 58 -7.89 -17.47 5.85
CA ASN A 58 -6.98 -17.29 4.71
C ASN A 58 -6.86 -15.84 4.23
N SER A 59 -7.48 -14.88 4.92
CA SER A 59 -7.62 -13.49 4.47
C SER A 59 -8.06 -13.39 2.99
N ALA A 60 -8.97 -14.27 2.57
CA ALA A 60 -9.49 -14.40 1.21
C ALA A 60 -10.80 -13.62 1.06
N PHE A 61 -10.69 -12.31 1.27
CA PHE A 61 -11.76 -11.33 1.10
C PHE A 61 -11.14 -9.96 0.88
N ILE A 62 -11.95 -8.98 0.47
CA ILE A 62 -11.51 -7.61 0.18
C ILE A 62 -12.46 -6.64 0.89
N LEU A 63 -11.95 -5.59 1.52
CA LEU A 63 -12.80 -4.52 2.05
C LEU A 63 -13.49 -3.80 0.90
N LYS A 64 -14.81 -3.65 0.98
CA LYS A 64 -15.57 -2.83 0.03
C LYS A 64 -15.27 -1.36 0.29
N THR A 65 -14.66 -0.71 -0.69
CA THR A 65 -14.49 0.75 -0.74
C THR A 65 -15.49 1.35 -1.74
N ARG A 66 -15.71 2.65 -1.63
CA ARG A 66 -16.53 3.43 -2.58
C ARG A 66 -15.85 4.77 -2.81
N PRO A 67 -16.00 5.37 -4.00
CA PRO A 67 -15.64 6.77 -4.20
C PRO A 67 -16.35 7.66 -3.18
N HIS A 68 -15.65 8.68 -2.71
CA HIS A 68 -16.18 9.71 -1.83
C HIS A 68 -15.68 11.06 -2.36
N PRO A 69 -16.57 11.97 -2.78
CA PRO A 69 -16.17 13.29 -3.26
C PRO A 69 -15.64 14.12 -2.08
N VAL A 70 -14.67 14.98 -2.35
CA VAL A 70 -14.20 15.96 -1.36
C VAL A 70 -14.75 17.34 -1.67
N THR A 71 -15.07 18.12 -0.65
CA THR A 71 -15.70 19.45 -0.82
C THR A 71 -14.74 20.53 -1.34
N GLY A 72 -13.44 20.37 -1.10
CA GLY A 72 -12.43 21.35 -1.45
C GLY A 72 -11.77 21.15 -2.82
N ASP A 73 -10.99 22.16 -3.23
CA ASP A 73 -10.18 22.16 -4.46
C ASP A 73 -8.68 22.40 -4.21
N ARG A 74 -8.27 22.82 -3.00
CA ARG A 74 -6.91 23.29 -2.71
C ARG A 74 -5.95 22.24 -2.17
N TYR A 75 -4.66 22.40 -2.44
CA TYR A 75 -3.60 21.63 -1.79
C TYR A 75 -3.14 22.30 -0.49
N VAL A 76 -3.11 21.57 0.62
CA VAL A 76 -2.65 22.08 1.93
C VAL A 76 -1.58 21.17 2.48
N VAL A 77 -0.44 21.74 2.85
CA VAL A 77 0.58 21.07 3.66
C VAL A 77 0.36 21.40 5.13
N LEU A 78 0.11 20.40 5.95
CA LEU A 78 0.00 20.52 7.42
C LEU A 78 1.30 20.04 8.05
N THR A 79 2.00 20.89 8.81
CA THR A 79 3.33 20.53 9.35
C THR A 79 3.62 21.13 10.71
N ASP A 80 4.44 20.42 11.50
CA ASP A 80 5.08 20.93 12.72
C ASP A 80 6.61 21.05 12.60
N HIS A 81 7.15 20.97 11.37
CA HIS A 81 8.56 21.24 11.13
C HIS A 81 8.92 22.70 11.48
N ARG A 82 10.09 22.85 12.09
CA ARG A 82 10.65 24.15 12.51
C ARG A 82 11.93 24.51 11.76
N GLU A 83 12.65 23.50 11.30
CA GLU A 83 13.93 23.66 10.62
C GLU A 83 13.75 24.19 9.19
N PRO A 84 14.51 25.24 8.79
CA PRO A 84 14.43 25.81 7.45
C PRO A 84 14.63 24.80 6.31
N ALA A 85 15.51 23.81 6.50
CA ALA A 85 15.80 22.81 5.48
C ALA A 85 14.58 21.93 5.12
N PHE A 86 13.80 21.53 6.12
CA PHE A 86 12.54 20.81 5.88
C PHE A 86 11.49 21.75 5.27
N LEU A 87 11.34 22.96 5.83
CA LEU A 87 10.35 23.93 5.38
C LEU A 87 10.53 24.37 3.93
N SER A 88 11.77 24.55 3.47
CA SER A 88 12.08 24.92 2.08
C SER A 88 11.55 23.88 1.08
N SER A 89 11.71 22.59 1.39
CA SER A 89 11.18 21.51 0.55
C SER A 89 9.64 21.51 0.51
N LEU A 90 9.00 21.73 1.66
CA LEU A 90 7.54 21.80 1.76
C LEU A 90 6.96 23.05 1.06
N GLN A 91 7.65 24.19 1.13
CA GLN A 91 7.28 25.43 0.42
C GLN A 91 7.32 25.22 -1.08
N ARG A 92 8.35 24.54 -1.58
CA ARG A 92 8.47 24.20 -2.99
C ARG A 92 7.36 23.25 -3.45
N LEU A 93 7.04 22.23 -2.64
CA LEU A 93 5.90 21.34 -2.92
C LEU A 93 4.59 22.11 -2.98
N ALA A 94 4.29 22.91 -1.95
CA ALA A 94 3.07 23.71 -1.90
C ALA A 94 2.97 24.64 -3.11
N LYS A 95 4.04 25.40 -3.43
CA LYS A 95 4.08 26.28 -4.61
C LYS A 95 3.80 25.53 -5.92
N ALA A 96 4.44 24.38 -6.11
CA ALA A 96 4.26 23.58 -7.33
C ALA A 96 2.87 22.94 -7.45
N ARG A 97 2.11 22.85 -6.35
CA ARG A 97 0.73 22.35 -6.29
C ARG A 97 -0.32 23.46 -6.12
N ASP A 98 0.07 24.73 -6.27
CA ASP A 98 -0.75 25.92 -5.98
C ASP A 98 -1.42 25.87 -4.58
N GLY A 99 -0.67 25.36 -3.62
CA GLY A 99 -1.11 25.08 -2.27
C GLY A 99 -0.61 26.09 -1.24
N ILE A 100 -1.03 25.87 0.01
CA ILE A 100 -0.59 26.64 1.18
C ILE A 100 0.05 25.73 2.23
N ILE A 101 0.77 26.33 3.17
CA ILE A 101 1.30 25.64 4.35
C ILE A 101 0.55 26.12 5.59
N LEU A 102 -0.03 25.18 6.33
CA LEU A 102 -0.54 25.38 7.68
C LEU A 102 0.47 24.82 8.67
N ARG A 103 1.08 25.71 9.46
CA ARG A 103 2.01 25.34 10.53
C ARG A 103 1.30 25.19 11.87
N VAL A 104 1.68 24.17 12.62
CA VAL A 104 1.23 23.93 14.00
C VAL A 104 2.44 23.67 14.90
N ASP A 105 2.27 23.79 16.22
CA ASP A 105 3.41 23.66 17.15
C ASP A 105 3.94 22.23 17.25
N ASP A 106 3.02 21.27 17.26
CA ASP A 106 3.27 19.84 17.45
C ASP A 106 2.09 19.02 16.91
N LEU A 107 2.37 18.15 15.93
CA LEU A 107 1.35 17.25 15.37
C LEU A 107 1.06 16.04 16.28
N ALA A 108 1.98 15.67 17.20
CA ALA A 108 1.79 14.53 18.09
C ALA A 108 0.55 14.67 18.99
N VAL A 109 0.17 15.92 19.30
CA VAL A 109 -0.94 16.27 20.18
C VAL A 109 -2.20 16.70 19.42
N LEU A 110 -2.24 16.53 18.09
CA LEU A 110 -3.35 16.97 17.23
C LEU A 110 -4.73 16.52 17.74
N GLY A 111 -4.83 15.27 18.20
CA GLY A 111 -6.07 14.69 18.73
C GLY A 111 -6.32 14.92 20.22
N GLN A 112 -5.45 15.65 20.93
CA GLN A 112 -5.51 15.81 22.39
C GLN A 112 -6.11 17.15 22.83
N ASP A 113 -6.03 18.18 22.00
CA ASP A 113 -6.54 19.53 22.31
C ASP A 113 -7.74 19.88 21.41
N PRO A 114 -8.97 19.84 21.96
CA PRO A 114 -10.19 20.15 21.20
C PRO A 114 -10.20 21.56 20.61
N LYS A 115 -9.62 22.56 21.30
CA LYS A 115 -9.60 23.95 20.84
C LYS A 115 -8.68 24.10 19.64
N LYS A 116 -7.49 23.48 19.68
CA LYS A 116 -6.58 23.44 18.52
C LYS A 116 -7.22 22.71 17.35
N LEU A 117 -7.90 21.59 17.59
CA LEU A 117 -8.56 20.83 16.54
C LEU A 117 -9.66 21.65 15.85
N VAL A 118 -10.47 22.40 16.61
CA VAL A 118 -11.47 23.34 16.04
C VAL A 118 -10.79 24.44 15.21
N SER A 119 -9.71 25.04 15.72
CA SER A 119 -8.99 26.09 14.99
C SER A 119 -8.39 25.60 13.67
N ILE A 120 -7.75 24.43 13.68
CA ILE A 120 -7.17 23.82 12.48
C ILE A 120 -8.28 23.44 11.50
N ARG A 121 -9.39 22.86 11.99
CA ARG A 121 -10.55 22.51 11.16
C ARG A 121 -11.09 23.74 10.42
N GLN A 122 -11.24 24.88 11.11
CA GLN A 122 -11.73 26.09 10.49
C GLN A 122 -10.79 26.58 9.39
N LYS A 123 -9.48 26.62 9.66
CA LYS A 123 -8.47 26.98 8.65
C LYS A 123 -8.49 26.07 7.42
N LEU A 124 -8.71 24.76 7.61
CA LEU A 124 -8.82 23.80 6.52
C LEU A 124 -10.10 24.03 5.68
N ARG A 125 -11.23 24.32 6.33
CA ARG A 125 -12.49 24.69 5.65
C ARG A 125 -12.35 25.99 4.86
N ASP A 126 -11.80 27.02 5.48
CA ASP A 126 -11.57 28.33 4.84
C ASP A 126 -10.63 28.19 3.63
N ALA A 127 -9.64 27.30 3.72
CA ALA A 127 -8.73 26.99 2.63
C ALA A 127 -9.35 26.10 1.54
N ARG A 128 -10.56 25.55 1.75
CA ARG A 128 -11.24 24.58 0.87
C ARG A 128 -10.31 23.42 0.50
N VAL A 129 -9.77 22.75 1.53
CA VAL A 129 -8.78 21.67 1.33
C VAL A 129 -9.34 20.49 0.52
N ARG A 130 -8.62 20.12 -0.54
CA ARG A 130 -8.81 18.89 -1.33
C ARG A 130 -7.77 17.85 -0.98
N PHE A 131 -6.50 18.23 -1.09
CA PHE A 131 -5.35 17.38 -0.79
C PHE A 131 -4.72 17.85 0.52
N LEU A 132 -4.58 16.93 1.47
CA LEU A 132 -3.96 17.22 2.76
C LEU A 132 -2.65 16.43 2.90
N ALA A 133 -1.54 17.10 2.65
CA ALA A 133 -0.20 16.55 2.83
C ALA A 133 0.27 16.82 4.27
N VAL A 134 0.23 15.79 5.12
CA VAL A 134 0.68 15.89 6.51
C VAL A 134 2.17 15.60 6.56
N ALA A 135 2.97 16.59 6.91
CA ALA A 135 4.43 16.50 7.00
C ALA A 135 4.87 16.64 8.47
N PRO A 136 4.81 15.55 9.26
CA PRO A 136 5.21 15.58 10.66
C PRO A 136 6.72 15.45 10.82
N ARG A 137 7.26 16.04 11.88
CA ARG A 137 8.56 15.62 12.40
C ARG A 137 8.52 14.13 12.79
N LYS A 138 9.68 13.47 12.74
CA LYS A 138 9.80 12.03 12.99
C LYS A 138 9.28 11.64 14.38
N GLU A 139 9.53 12.47 15.38
CA GLU A 139 9.08 12.29 16.76
C GLU A 139 7.59 12.56 16.97
N SER A 140 6.95 13.27 16.03
CA SER A 140 5.53 13.61 16.05
C SER A 140 4.67 12.58 15.32
N PHE A 141 5.26 11.82 14.40
CA PHE A 141 4.60 10.69 13.76
C PHE A 141 4.36 9.56 14.77
N ARG A 142 3.12 9.47 15.27
CA ARG A 142 2.66 8.48 16.26
C ARG A 142 1.23 8.04 16.00
N GLU A 143 0.78 6.99 16.69
CA GLU A 143 -0.56 6.44 16.47
C GLU A 143 -1.66 7.48 16.73
N ASN A 144 -1.59 8.27 17.82
CA ASN A 144 -2.62 9.28 18.09
C ASN A 144 -2.53 10.50 17.18
N MET A 145 -1.39 10.76 16.53
CA MET A 145 -1.29 11.77 15.47
C MET A 145 -2.20 11.38 14.29
N VAL A 146 -2.10 10.13 13.82
CA VAL A 146 -2.90 9.60 12.71
C VAL A 146 -4.38 9.52 13.09
N LEU A 147 -4.70 9.10 14.32
CA LEU A 147 -6.10 9.06 14.78
C LEU A 147 -6.68 10.46 14.97
N GLY A 148 -5.89 11.43 15.43
CA GLY A 148 -6.26 12.83 15.49
C GLY A 148 -6.48 13.45 14.10
N LEU A 149 -5.74 12.99 13.09
CA LEU A 149 -5.98 13.38 11.69
C LEU A 149 -7.35 12.92 11.21
N TRP A 150 -7.79 11.71 11.55
CA TRP A 150 -9.13 11.23 11.22
C TRP A 150 -10.22 12.00 11.94
N GLU A 151 -10.01 12.32 13.22
CA GLU A 151 -10.92 13.19 13.97
C GLU A 151 -11.07 14.57 13.31
N LEU A 152 -9.95 15.17 12.88
CA LEU A 152 -9.92 16.47 12.21
C LEU A 152 -10.64 16.43 10.85
N THR A 153 -10.33 15.41 10.03
CA THR A 153 -10.74 15.37 8.62
C THR A 153 -12.12 14.76 8.41
N SER A 154 -12.62 13.92 9.33
CA SER A 154 -13.98 13.37 9.27
C SER A 154 -15.05 14.33 9.82
N THR A 155 -14.67 15.58 10.05
CA THR A 155 -15.53 16.62 10.63
C THR A 155 -15.39 17.93 9.85
N LEU A 156 -14.87 17.89 8.63
CA LEU A 156 -14.78 19.07 7.77
C LEU A 156 -16.15 19.43 7.19
N ASP A 157 -17.05 18.47 7.02
CA ASP A 157 -18.44 18.69 6.66
C ASP A 157 -19.39 17.94 7.62
N ALA A 158 -20.64 17.71 7.19
CA ALA A 158 -21.64 16.98 7.97
C ALA A 158 -21.58 15.45 7.79
N ASP A 159 -20.90 14.95 6.76
CA ASP A 159 -20.70 13.52 6.55
C ASP A 159 -19.62 13.02 7.52
N PRO A 160 -19.85 11.95 8.31
CA PRO A 160 -18.85 11.40 9.22
C PRO A 160 -17.67 10.68 8.53
N GLN A 161 -17.37 11.01 7.28
CA GLN A 161 -16.29 10.45 6.46
C GLN A 161 -15.16 11.46 6.29
N VAL A 162 -13.94 10.97 6.08
CA VAL A 162 -12.78 11.81 5.77
C VAL A 162 -13.06 12.57 4.47
N ASP A 163 -13.13 13.90 4.55
CA ASP A 163 -13.48 14.80 3.44
C ASP A 163 -12.25 15.50 2.84
N VAL A 164 -11.14 14.75 2.72
CA VAL A 164 -9.92 15.16 2.01
C VAL A 164 -9.27 13.93 1.38
N PHE A 165 -8.32 14.16 0.47
CA PHE A 165 -7.36 13.18 -0.01
C PHE A 165 -6.05 13.30 0.80
N PRO A 166 -5.83 12.45 1.83
CA PRO A 166 -4.70 12.57 2.75
C PRO A 166 -3.43 11.88 2.21
N GLY A 167 -2.27 12.34 2.65
CA GLY A 167 -0.99 11.65 2.44
C GLY A 167 0.03 12.09 3.49
N ILE A 168 0.97 11.22 3.86
CA ILE A 168 1.96 11.51 4.90
C ILE A 168 3.34 11.70 4.27
N LEU A 169 3.92 12.88 4.43
CA LEU A 169 5.27 13.22 3.98
C LEU A 169 6.25 13.04 5.15
N LEU A 170 6.76 11.82 5.32
CA LEU A 170 7.70 11.48 6.38
C LEU A 170 9.00 10.95 5.78
N ALA A 171 10.14 11.50 6.20
CA ALA A 171 11.47 11.05 5.83
C ALA A 171 12.43 11.22 7.04
N SER A 172 13.56 10.51 7.05
CA SER A 172 14.48 10.58 8.20
C SER A 172 15.25 11.89 8.32
N THR A 173 15.45 12.61 7.21
CA THR A 173 16.21 13.86 7.15
C THR A 173 15.59 14.85 6.18
N ALA A 174 15.98 16.12 6.29
CA ALA A 174 15.55 17.16 5.34
C ALA A 174 15.96 16.84 3.89
N ARG A 175 17.14 16.23 3.71
CA ARG A 175 17.61 15.78 2.39
C ARG A 175 16.70 14.72 1.79
N HIS A 176 16.33 13.70 2.58
CA HIS A 176 15.43 12.64 2.12
C HIS A 176 14.01 13.17 1.86
N LEU A 177 13.51 14.12 2.66
CA LEU A 177 12.24 14.79 2.40
C LEU A 177 12.29 15.62 1.10
N GLY A 178 13.35 16.39 0.89
CA GLY A 178 13.57 17.14 -0.34
C GLY A 178 13.60 16.23 -1.58
N ALA A 179 14.29 15.10 -1.47
CA ALA A 179 14.29 14.08 -2.52
C ALA A 179 12.90 13.47 -2.76
N LEU A 180 12.07 13.30 -1.71
CA LEU A 180 10.67 12.84 -1.84
C LEU A 180 9.82 13.87 -2.59
N VAL A 181 9.94 15.15 -2.23
CA VAL A 181 9.27 16.23 -2.95
C VAL A 181 9.69 16.25 -4.42
N ASP A 182 10.98 16.18 -4.70
CA ASP A 182 11.54 16.22 -6.05
C ASP A 182 10.96 15.15 -6.96
N ARG A 183 10.97 13.90 -6.48
CA ARG A 183 10.47 12.77 -7.26
C ARG A 183 8.94 12.78 -7.38
N SER A 184 8.21 13.23 -6.36
CA SER A 184 6.75 13.42 -6.44
C SER A 184 6.34 14.47 -7.48
N LEU A 185 7.09 15.57 -7.61
CA LEU A 185 6.82 16.62 -8.58
C LEU A 185 7.18 16.22 -10.02
N ARG A 186 8.21 15.38 -10.20
CA ARG A 186 8.62 14.89 -11.53
C ARG A 186 7.84 13.67 -12.00
N HIS A 187 7.15 12.98 -11.11
CA HIS A 187 6.45 11.73 -11.44
C HIS A 187 5.35 11.97 -12.47
N LYS A 188 5.30 11.09 -13.47
CA LYS A 188 4.19 10.98 -14.41
C LYS A 188 3.52 9.61 -14.20
N PRO A 189 2.18 9.53 -14.19
CA PRO A 189 1.48 8.26 -14.05
C PRO A 189 1.98 7.25 -15.08
N LEU A 190 2.36 6.05 -14.62
CA LEU A 190 2.91 5.04 -15.51
C LEU A 190 1.78 4.41 -16.35
N PRO A 191 1.93 4.31 -17.68
CA PRO A 191 1.03 3.50 -18.49
C PRO A 191 1.16 2.02 -18.12
N VAL A 192 0.14 1.22 -18.42
CA VAL A 192 0.12 -0.24 -18.19
C VAL A 192 1.35 -0.93 -18.79
N SER A 193 1.80 -0.51 -19.96
CA SER A 193 2.98 -1.05 -20.66
C SER A 193 4.30 -0.86 -19.90
N GLN A 194 4.36 0.09 -18.96
CA GLN A 194 5.53 0.35 -18.10
C GLN A 194 5.35 -0.21 -16.69
N LEU A 195 4.21 -0.83 -16.39
CA LEU A 195 3.97 -1.45 -15.11
C LEU A 195 4.78 -2.74 -14.99
N LYS A 196 5.64 -2.81 -13.98
CA LYS A 196 6.49 -3.96 -13.67
C LYS A 196 6.20 -4.37 -12.22
N PRO A 197 5.16 -5.17 -11.97
CA PRO A 197 4.79 -5.59 -10.63
C PRO A 197 5.69 -6.73 -10.15
N LEU A 198 6.15 -6.67 -8.90
CA LEU A 198 6.82 -7.75 -8.20
C LEU A 198 6.02 -8.13 -6.96
N ALA A 199 5.68 -9.41 -6.81
CA ALA A 199 5.07 -9.93 -5.59
C ALA A 199 6.13 -10.53 -4.66
N ILE A 200 6.16 -10.13 -3.39
CA ILE A 200 7.01 -10.71 -2.35
C ILE A 200 6.12 -11.33 -1.27
N SER A 201 6.20 -12.64 -1.09
CA SER A 201 5.33 -13.36 -0.16
C SER A 201 6.10 -14.18 0.86
N GLN A 202 5.76 -14.03 2.14
CA GLN A 202 6.32 -14.82 3.21
C GLN A 202 5.55 -16.12 3.45
N VAL A 203 6.26 -17.23 3.62
CA VAL A 203 5.71 -18.51 4.09
C VAL A 203 6.30 -18.81 5.47
N PRO A 204 5.57 -18.52 6.57
CA PRO A 204 6.09 -18.68 7.92
C PRO A 204 6.23 -20.15 8.34
N ARG A 205 5.31 -21.02 7.90
CA ARG A 205 5.24 -22.45 8.20
C ARG A 205 4.62 -23.20 7.04
N ALA A 206 4.75 -24.53 7.02
CA ALA A 206 4.23 -25.37 5.94
C ALA A 206 2.71 -25.23 5.74
N GLU A 207 1.97 -25.01 6.81
CA GLU A 207 0.52 -24.83 6.85
C GLU A 207 0.04 -23.39 6.55
N GLU A 208 0.94 -22.40 6.52
CA GLU A 208 0.60 -20.98 6.35
C GLU A 208 0.83 -20.49 4.90
N LEU A 209 0.11 -21.07 3.93
CA LEU A 209 0.27 -20.77 2.49
C LEU A 209 -0.48 -19.52 2.00
N ARG A 210 -1.23 -18.83 2.87
CA ARG A 210 -2.12 -17.71 2.48
C ARG A 210 -1.40 -16.56 1.77
N SER A 211 -0.18 -16.20 2.18
CA SER A 211 0.57 -15.12 1.52
C SER A 211 1.00 -15.53 0.11
N LEU A 212 1.36 -16.80 -0.06
CA LEU A 212 1.75 -17.37 -1.34
C LEU A 212 0.54 -17.44 -2.29
N GLN A 213 -0.64 -17.82 -1.77
CA GLN A 213 -1.91 -17.70 -2.49
C GLN A 213 -2.11 -16.27 -3.01
N LYS A 214 -1.85 -15.22 -2.20
CA LYS A 214 -2.02 -13.82 -2.63
C LYS A 214 -1.09 -13.42 -3.77
N ALA A 215 0.15 -13.91 -3.80
CA ALA A 215 1.02 -13.70 -4.96
C ALA A 215 0.45 -14.34 -6.24
N GLY A 216 -0.18 -15.52 -6.11
CA GLY A 216 -0.94 -16.13 -7.20
C GLY A 216 -2.12 -15.28 -7.66
N VAL A 217 -2.91 -14.72 -6.73
CA VAL A 217 -4.03 -13.80 -7.05
C VAL A 217 -3.53 -12.57 -7.81
N LEU A 218 -2.40 -11.98 -7.40
CA LEU A 218 -1.79 -10.84 -8.10
C LEU A 218 -1.32 -11.21 -9.50
N ARG A 219 -0.70 -12.39 -9.67
CA ARG A 219 -0.29 -12.87 -10.99
C ARG A 219 -1.49 -13.04 -11.92
N LYS A 220 -2.61 -13.61 -11.44
CA LYS A 220 -3.87 -13.66 -12.18
C LYS A 220 -4.41 -12.27 -12.52
N TRP A 221 -4.39 -11.35 -11.56
CA TRP A 221 -4.89 -9.97 -11.73
C TRP A 221 -4.17 -9.23 -12.86
N PHE A 222 -2.84 -9.20 -12.85
CA PHE A 222 -2.04 -8.48 -13.86
C PHE A 222 -1.96 -9.21 -15.21
N ALA A 223 -2.13 -10.54 -15.23
CA ALA A 223 -2.17 -11.30 -16.48
C ALA A 223 -3.35 -10.89 -17.38
N ARG A 224 -4.46 -10.40 -16.80
CA ARG A 224 -5.63 -9.88 -17.55
C ARG A 224 -5.28 -8.72 -18.48
N THR A 225 -4.19 -8.02 -18.18
CA THR A 225 -3.72 -6.86 -18.93
C THR A 225 -2.38 -7.14 -19.63
N GLY A 226 -2.01 -8.42 -19.78
CA GLY A 226 -0.76 -8.84 -20.41
C GLY A 226 0.50 -8.53 -19.59
N VAL A 227 0.37 -8.20 -18.31
CA VAL A 227 1.51 -7.80 -17.46
C VAL A 227 2.01 -9.00 -16.66
N THR A 228 3.27 -9.41 -16.89
CA THR A 228 3.93 -10.45 -16.10
C THR A 228 4.19 -9.99 -14.67
N THR A 229 3.93 -10.86 -13.70
CA THR A 229 4.22 -10.61 -12.27
C THR A 229 5.20 -11.65 -11.73
N PRO A 230 6.50 -11.33 -11.66
CA PRO A 230 7.48 -12.14 -10.93
C PRO A 230 7.09 -12.31 -9.45
N ILE A 231 7.51 -13.43 -8.86
CA ILE A 231 7.22 -13.78 -7.47
C ILE A 231 8.51 -14.14 -6.74
N VAL A 232 8.76 -13.47 -5.62
CA VAL A 232 9.74 -13.89 -4.61
C VAL A 232 8.99 -14.46 -3.41
N ALA A 233 9.14 -15.76 -3.17
CA ALA A 233 8.56 -16.43 -2.01
C ALA A 233 9.64 -16.64 -0.95
N VAL A 234 9.49 -16.02 0.22
CA VAL A 234 10.44 -16.09 1.34
C VAL A 234 9.94 -17.08 2.39
N TYR A 235 10.55 -18.26 2.43
CA TYR A 235 10.25 -19.33 3.37
C TYR A 235 11.02 -19.12 4.66
N SER A 236 10.33 -19.11 5.80
CA SER A 236 11.02 -19.13 7.09
C SER A 236 11.73 -20.47 7.28
N ARG A 237 12.70 -20.54 8.19
CA ARG A 237 13.37 -21.79 8.59
C ARG A 237 12.40 -22.93 8.99
N ARG A 238 11.17 -22.60 9.40
CA ARG A 238 10.14 -23.58 9.82
C ARG A 238 9.28 -24.08 8.65
N ALA A 239 9.47 -23.54 7.45
CA ALA A 239 8.63 -23.81 6.28
C ALA A 239 9.30 -24.75 5.26
N VAL A 240 10.26 -25.58 5.68
CA VAL A 240 11.06 -26.45 4.78
C VAL A 240 10.18 -27.38 3.93
N LYS A 241 9.09 -27.90 4.51
CA LYS A 241 8.13 -28.80 3.83
C LYS A 241 6.94 -28.07 3.20
N ALA A 242 6.97 -26.75 3.13
CA ALA A 242 5.88 -25.97 2.55
C ALA A 242 5.80 -26.18 1.03
N ALA A 243 4.59 -26.08 0.48
CA ALA A 243 4.39 -26.05 -0.96
C ALA A 243 5.13 -24.87 -1.61
N ARG A 244 5.65 -25.10 -2.82
CA ARG A 244 6.39 -24.12 -3.61
C ARG A 244 5.70 -23.86 -4.94
N PHE A 245 5.80 -22.61 -5.40
CA PHE A 245 5.49 -22.32 -6.79
C PHE A 245 6.65 -22.75 -7.69
N THR A 246 6.30 -23.20 -8.89
CA THR A 246 7.23 -23.54 -9.97
C THR A 246 6.91 -22.67 -11.18
N GLY A 247 7.91 -22.41 -12.02
CA GLY A 247 7.76 -21.63 -13.25
C GLY A 247 8.73 -20.47 -13.37
N LYS A 248 8.64 -19.77 -14.51
CA LYS A 248 9.52 -18.65 -14.84
C LYS A 248 9.30 -17.47 -13.89
N ASN A 249 10.40 -16.79 -13.56
CA ASN A 249 10.43 -15.60 -12.69
C ASN A 249 9.82 -15.85 -11.29
N ILE A 250 10.03 -17.06 -10.77
CA ILE A 250 9.66 -17.44 -9.40
C ILE A 250 10.92 -17.84 -8.64
N TRP A 251 11.18 -17.16 -7.54
CA TRP A 251 12.31 -17.47 -6.66
C TRP A 251 11.80 -17.88 -5.28
N ASN A 252 12.08 -19.12 -4.89
CA ASN A 252 11.74 -19.67 -3.58
C ASN A 252 12.97 -19.58 -2.67
N LEU A 253 13.05 -18.54 -1.85
CA LEU A 253 14.19 -18.21 -0.99
C LEU A 253 13.97 -18.73 0.42
N GLN A 254 14.97 -19.40 0.99
CA GLN A 254 14.88 -20.04 2.31
C GLN A 254 15.69 -19.24 3.33
N ALA A 255 15.04 -18.74 4.37
CA ALA A 255 15.70 -18.16 5.54
C ALA A 255 16.29 -19.26 6.43
N THR A 256 17.35 -18.92 7.17
CA THR A 256 18.10 -19.84 8.03
C THR A 256 18.01 -19.43 9.51
N ASP A 257 18.64 -20.19 10.40
CA ASP A 257 18.77 -19.81 11.81
C ASP A 257 19.67 -18.57 12.00
N GLN A 258 20.75 -18.50 11.23
CA GLN A 258 21.70 -17.37 11.28
C GLN A 258 21.12 -16.10 10.65
N GLN A 259 20.27 -16.26 9.63
CA GLN A 259 19.59 -15.17 8.94
C GLN A 259 18.09 -15.44 8.90
N PRO A 260 17.36 -15.10 9.97
CA PRO A 260 15.93 -15.40 10.09
C PRO A 260 15.06 -14.58 9.11
N PHE A 261 15.63 -13.52 8.55
CA PHE A 261 15.03 -12.65 7.54
C PHE A 261 16.05 -12.43 6.41
N LEU A 262 15.53 -12.28 5.19
CA LEU A 262 16.34 -12.10 4.01
C LEU A 262 17.02 -10.72 4.04
N LYS A 263 18.35 -10.70 3.92
CA LYS A 263 19.16 -9.46 3.83
C LYS A 263 19.73 -9.21 2.43
N SER A 264 19.59 -10.16 1.51
CA SER A 264 20.04 -10.02 0.13
C SER A 264 19.23 -10.94 -0.78
N PHE A 265 19.07 -10.54 -2.03
CA PHE A 265 18.40 -11.35 -3.04
C PHE A 265 19.43 -11.97 -3.97
N PRO A 266 19.20 -13.19 -4.48
CA PRO A 266 20.00 -13.72 -5.59
C PRO A 266 19.96 -12.77 -6.79
N PRO A 267 20.99 -12.71 -7.64
CA PRO A 267 21.13 -11.68 -8.68
C PRO A 267 19.89 -11.49 -9.57
N ALA A 268 19.26 -12.59 -10.00
CA ALA A 268 18.06 -12.52 -10.84
C ALA A 268 16.84 -11.93 -10.10
N ALA A 269 16.66 -12.27 -8.81
CA ALA A 269 15.58 -11.72 -8.00
C ALA A 269 15.85 -10.26 -7.62
N ASP A 270 17.10 -9.90 -7.35
CA ASP A 270 17.52 -8.51 -7.11
C ASP A 270 17.28 -7.65 -8.35
N ALA A 271 17.66 -8.12 -9.53
CA ALA A 271 17.39 -7.44 -10.80
C ALA A 271 15.87 -7.23 -11.02
N ALA A 272 15.06 -8.24 -10.73
CA ALA A 272 13.60 -8.11 -10.80
C ALA A 272 13.07 -7.03 -9.83
N PHE A 273 13.56 -7.01 -8.58
CA PHE A 273 13.19 -5.98 -7.59
C PHE A 273 13.63 -4.59 -8.06
N ARG A 274 14.89 -4.40 -8.46
CA ARG A 274 15.41 -3.13 -8.96
C ARG A 274 14.67 -2.65 -10.21
N SER A 275 14.19 -3.54 -11.07
CA SER A 275 13.42 -3.18 -12.26
C SER A 275 11.94 -2.89 -11.99
N ALA A 276 11.41 -3.33 -10.84
CA ALA A 276 9.99 -3.21 -10.53
C ALA A 276 9.58 -1.74 -10.36
N SER A 277 8.42 -1.37 -10.88
CA SER A 277 7.76 -0.08 -10.59
C SER A 277 6.72 -0.19 -9.49
N LEU A 278 6.22 -1.42 -9.24
CA LEU A 278 5.29 -1.73 -8.16
C LEU A 278 5.80 -2.96 -7.40
N VAL A 279 5.90 -2.87 -6.08
CA VAL A 279 6.24 -4.01 -5.21
C VAL A 279 5.09 -4.25 -4.25
N VAL A 280 4.52 -5.46 -4.30
CA VAL A 280 3.42 -5.85 -3.43
C VAL A 280 3.86 -6.96 -2.48
N MET A 281 3.81 -6.70 -1.19
CA MET A 281 4.36 -7.58 -0.16
C MET A 281 3.25 -8.19 0.71
N HIS A 282 3.32 -9.50 0.94
CA HIS A 282 2.36 -10.25 1.75
C HIS A 282 3.04 -11.14 2.78
N GLY A 283 2.67 -11.03 4.05
CA GLY A 283 3.29 -11.81 5.11
C GLY A 283 3.15 -11.16 6.47
N HIS A 284 3.88 -11.70 7.44
CA HIS A 284 4.00 -11.09 8.76
C HIS A 284 5.01 -9.94 8.71
N GLY A 285 5.00 -9.10 9.74
CA GLY A 285 5.97 -8.02 9.87
C GLY A 285 6.12 -7.60 11.32
N VAL A 286 7.33 -7.15 11.64
CA VAL A 286 7.73 -6.50 12.89
C VAL A 286 8.50 -5.23 12.51
N PRO A 287 8.75 -4.29 13.44
CA PRO A 287 9.67 -3.19 13.13
C PRO A 287 11.00 -3.75 12.58
N GLY A 288 11.49 -3.16 11.49
CA GLY A 288 12.68 -3.61 10.77
C GLY A 288 12.52 -4.84 9.87
N MET A 289 11.31 -5.40 9.69
CA MET A 289 11.08 -6.53 8.77
C MET A 289 9.66 -6.52 8.19
N ALA A 290 9.56 -6.68 6.87
CA ALA A 290 8.30 -6.86 6.18
C ALA A 290 8.33 -8.13 5.31
N CYS A 291 7.36 -9.02 5.52
CA CYS A 291 7.12 -10.20 4.67
C CYS A 291 8.37 -11.10 4.50
N GLY A 292 9.15 -11.26 5.57
CA GLY A 292 10.38 -12.06 5.58
C GLY A 292 11.62 -11.35 5.06
N VAL A 293 11.50 -10.11 4.58
CA VAL A 293 12.62 -9.27 4.13
C VAL A 293 13.01 -8.33 5.27
N ASP A 294 14.27 -8.36 5.67
CA ASP A 294 14.82 -7.43 6.64
C ASP A 294 14.93 -6.02 6.03
N VAL A 295 14.88 -4.98 6.87
CA VAL A 295 15.09 -3.60 6.42
C VAL A 295 16.45 -3.41 5.73
N ASP A 296 17.47 -4.16 6.14
CA ASP A 296 18.79 -4.17 5.50
C ASP A 296 18.79 -4.88 4.14
N GLY A 297 17.73 -5.63 3.83
CA GLY A 297 17.55 -6.31 2.55
C GLY A 297 16.89 -5.45 1.47
N LEU A 298 16.42 -4.25 1.81
CA LEU A 298 15.90 -3.32 0.80
C LEU A 298 17.04 -2.86 -0.13
N PRO A 299 16.82 -2.81 -1.46
CA PRO A 299 17.74 -2.13 -2.36
C PRO A 299 18.02 -0.69 -1.90
N ASP A 300 19.28 -0.26 -2.02
CA ASP A 300 19.68 1.13 -1.69
C ASP A 300 19.02 2.16 -2.62
N ASP A 301 18.62 1.74 -3.81
CA ASP A 301 17.87 2.54 -4.78
C ASP A 301 16.49 1.93 -5.05
N LEU A 302 15.46 2.61 -4.54
CA LEU A 302 14.05 2.34 -4.74
C LEU A 302 13.38 3.46 -5.56
N SER A 303 14.16 4.21 -6.33
CA SER A 303 13.65 5.30 -7.16
C SER A 303 12.50 4.83 -8.06
N GLY A 304 11.45 5.64 -8.11
CA GLY A 304 10.26 5.39 -8.92
C GLY A 304 9.34 4.26 -8.44
N LYS A 305 9.64 3.60 -7.30
CA LYS A 305 8.85 2.44 -6.84
C LYS A 305 7.66 2.85 -5.99
N PHE A 306 6.51 2.24 -6.26
CA PHE A 306 5.37 2.22 -5.38
C PHE A 306 5.38 0.91 -4.60
N ILE A 307 5.29 0.98 -3.27
CA ILE A 307 5.37 -0.23 -2.43
C ILE A 307 4.08 -0.36 -1.62
N LEU A 308 3.45 -1.52 -1.73
CA LEU A 308 2.28 -1.91 -0.95
C LEU A 308 2.67 -3.04 -0.02
N SER A 309 2.82 -2.77 1.28
CA SER A 309 3.08 -3.82 2.27
C SER A 309 1.85 -4.17 3.09
N GLY A 310 1.46 -5.45 3.02
CA GLY A 310 0.40 -6.01 3.87
C GLY A 310 0.88 -6.44 5.25
N SER A 311 2.15 -6.20 5.60
CA SER A 311 2.73 -6.67 6.86
C SER A 311 2.35 -5.78 8.04
N CYS A 312 2.24 -6.40 9.21
CA CYS A 312 2.12 -5.67 10.47
C CYS A 312 3.40 -4.82 10.69
N PHE A 313 3.28 -3.68 11.38
CA PHE A 313 4.40 -2.82 11.77
C PHE A 313 5.32 -2.34 10.64
N ALA A 314 4.93 -2.47 9.37
CA ALA A 314 5.72 -1.97 8.23
C ALA A 314 6.02 -0.47 8.36
N ALA A 315 5.08 0.28 8.94
CA ALA A 315 5.17 1.72 9.14
C ALA A 315 5.12 2.09 10.65
N SER A 316 5.74 1.28 11.50
CA SER A 316 5.78 1.53 12.94
C SER A 316 6.42 2.89 13.27
N PRO A 317 5.88 3.68 14.21
CA PRO A 317 6.50 4.93 14.60
C PRO A 317 7.73 4.72 15.49
N ASP A 318 8.62 5.70 15.53
CA ASP A 318 9.81 5.71 16.41
C ASP A 318 9.44 5.76 17.89
N ARG A 319 8.36 6.47 18.18
CA ARG A 319 7.73 6.62 19.49
C ARG A 319 6.28 6.18 19.38
N SER A 320 5.84 5.35 20.31
CA SER A 320 4.50 4.79 20.31
C SER A 320 3.68 5.40 21.43
N ASP A 321 2.45 5.85 21.11
CA ASP A 321 1.50 6.31 22.13
C ASP A 321 0.83 5.11 22.84
N PHE A 322 0.93 3.92 22.25
CA PHE A 322 0.21 2.73 22.71
C PHE A 322 1.12 1.77 23.46
N PRO A 323 0.56 0.85 24.27
CA PRO A 323 1.33 -0.16 24.98
C PRO A 323 2.22 -0.99 24.07
N ARG A 324 3.37 -1.37 24.61
CA ARG A 324 4.33 -2.24 23.93
C ARG A 324 3.71 -3.63 23.74
N ILE A 325 3.74 -4.11 22.51
CA ILE A 325 3.48 -5.52 22.19
C ILE A 325 4.81 -6.26 22.26
N ARG A 326 4.88 -7.41 22.94
CA ARG A 326 6.12 -8.20 23.05
C ARG A 326 6.26 -9.23 21.94
N ARG A 327 5.16 -9.88 21.55
CA ARG A 327 5.11 -10.92 20.53
C ARG A 327 3.90 -10.75 19.62
N ILE A 328 4.03 -11.16 18.37
CA ILE A 328 2.99 -11.05 17.34
C ILE A 328 2.73 -12.40 16.64
N PRO A 329 1.68 -12.54 15.80
CA PRO A 329 1.46 -13.73 14.99
C PRO A 329 2.72 -14.16 14.21
N GLY A 330 2.89 -15.47 14.03
CA GLY A 330 4.15 -16.06 13.53
C GLY A 330 5.20 -16.32 14.61
N GLY A 331 5.01 -15.79 15.83
CA GLY A 331 5.90 -16.00 16.97
C GLY A 331 7.10 -15.05 17.00
N TYR A 332 7.05 -13.96 16.25
CA TYR A 332 8.13 -12.97 16.21
C TYR A 332 8.12 -12.06 17.44
N GLU A 333 9.30 -11.73 17.92
CA GLU A 333 9.51 -10.74 18.98
C GLU A 333 9.48 -9.32 18.40
N VAL A 334 8.84 -8.39 19.10
CA VAL A 334 8.80 -6.98 18.71
C VAL A 334 9.93 -6.23 19.42
N LYS A 335 10.94 -5.86 18.64
CA LYS A 335 12.07 -5.04 19.05
C LYS A 335 12.00 -3.67 18.37
N LYS A 336 12.56 -2.65 19.00
CA LYS A 336 12.72 -1.34 18.37
C LYS A 336 13.77 -1.46 17.26
N ARG A 337 13.37 -1.16 16.04
CA ARG A 337 14.20 -1.11 14.82
C ARG A 337 13.62 -0.03 13.91
N ASP A 338 14.39 0.40 12.92
CA ASP A 338 13.90 1.30 11.88
C ASP A 338 12.61 0.78 11.24
N ALA A 339 11.67 1.69 10.99
CA ALA A 339 10.47 1.35 10.24
C ALA A 339 10.85 0.98 8.80
N PHE A 340 10.34 -0.16 8.33
CA PHE A 340 10.62 -0.64 6.97
C PHE A 340 10.17 0.38 5.92
N ALA A 341 8.99 1.00 6.14
CA ALA A 341 8.46 2.07 5.30
C ALA A 341 9.36 3.31 5.24
N LEU A 342 9.94 3.71 6.37
CA LEU A 342 10.80 4.89 6.42
C LEU A 342 12.09 4.66 5.64
N ARG A 343 12.73 3.49 5.83
CA ARG A 343 13.90 3.12 5.03
C ARG A 343 13.56 3.09 3.54
N ALA A 344 12.41 2.53 3.18
CA ALA A 344 11.99 2.50 1.78
C ALA A 344 11.81 3.89 1.18
N ILE A 345 11.27 4.85 1.93
CA ILE A 345 11.13 6.25 1.51
C ILE A 345 12.50 6.93 1.38
N ASP A 346 13.40 6.72 2.34
CA ASP A 346 14.74 7.29 2.31
C ASP A 346 15.58 6.75 1.14
N ASN A 347 15.41 5.46 0.81
CA ASN A 347 16.03 4.81 -0.36
C ASN A 347 15.34 5.18 -1.70
N GLY A 348 14.32 6.05 -1.70
CA GLY A 348 13.82 6.67 -2.94
C GLY A 348 12.43 6.25 -3.43
N SER A 349 11.68 5.41 -2.69
CA SER A 349 10.31 5.05 -3.10
C SER A 349 9.37 6.27 -3.25
N MET A 350 8.45 6.22 -4.22
CA MET A 350 7.47 7.29 -4.47
C MET A 350 6.40 7.34 -3.39
N ALA A 351 5.91 6.15 -3.03
CA ALA A 351 4.94 5.98 -1.97
C ALA A 351 5.07 4.61 -1.33
N PHE A 352 4.70 4.54 -0.05
CA PHE A 352 4.68 3.31 0.72
C PHE A 352 3.36 3.18 1.47
N PHE A 353 2.58 2.15 1.18
CA PHE A 353 1.43 1.75 2.00
C PHE A 353 1.86 0.72 3.04
N GLY A 354 1.45 0.95 4.29
CA GLY A 354 1.71 0.02 5.37
C GLY A 354 0.78 0.23 6.56
N HIS A 355 1.08 -0.47 7.65
CA HIS A 355 0.33 -0.36 8.89
C HIS A 355 1.30 -0.11 10.05
N MET A 356 0.91 0.75 11.00
CA MET A 356 1.75 1.12 12.14
C MET A 356 1.85 0.00 13.18
N ARG A 357 0.82 -0.86 13.26
CA ARG A 357 0.68 -1.98 14.23
C ARG A 357 0.24 -3.28 13.58
N LEU A 358 -0.60 -4.10 14.23
CA LEU A 358 -1.19 -5.27 13.58
C LEU A 358 -2.22 -4.86 12.53
N GLY A 359 -2.08 -5.37 11.31
CA GLY A 359 -2.98 -5.15 10.19
C GLY A 359 -3.65 -6.46 9.72
N MET A 360 -4.60 -6.33 8.79
CA MET A 360 -5.29 -7.44 8.12
C MET A 360 -4.57 -7.90 6.84
N GLY A 361 -3.63 -7.09 6.34
CA GLY A 361 -2.87 -7.36 5.13
C GLY A 361 -3.70 -7.25 3.87
N PHE A 362 -3.72 -8.32 3.06
CA PHE A 362 -4.31 -8.34 1.72
C PHE A 362 -5.73 -7.73 1.61
N PRO A 363 -6.68 -7.99 2.53
CA PRO A 363 -8.04 -7.44 2.40
C PRO A 363 -8.12 -5.91 2.40
N HIS A 364 -7.13 -5.23 2.99
CA HIS A 364 -7.07 -3.76 3.06
C HIS A 364 -6.02 -3.18 2.11
N LEU A 365 -5.02 -3.98 1.72
CA LEU A 365 -4.05 -3.61 0.70
C LEU A 365 -4.66 -3.61 -0.70
N PHE A 366 -5.39 -4.67 -1.06
CA PHE A 366 -5.88 -4.84 -2.43
C PHE A 366 -6.80 -3.69 -2.89
N PRO A 367 -7.72 -3.14 -2.07
CA PRO A 367 -8.49 -1.96 -2.45
C PRO A 367 -7.64 -0.74 -2.84
N VAL A 368 -6.46 -0.56 -2.23
CA VAL A 368 -5.51 0.51 -2.58
C VAL A 368 -4.88 0.23 -3.94
N LEU A 369 -4.45 -1.02 -4.17
CA LEU A 369 -3.92 -1.44 -5.48
C LEU A 369 -4.96 -1.28 -6.59
N GLU A 370 -6.19 -1.71 -6.32
CA GLU A 370 -7.31 -1.60 -7.25
C GLU A 370 -7.61 -0.13 -7.57
N ALA A 371 -7.63 0.74 -6.56
CA ALA A 371 -7.80 2.18 -6.75
C ALA A 371 -6.67 2.79 -7.60
N TRP A 372 -5.40 2.43 -7.35
CA TRP A 372 -4.28 2.90 -8.18
C TRP A 372 -4.38 2.40 -9.62
N SER A 373 -4.83 1.16 -9.81
CA SER A 373 -5.07 0.58 -11.15
C SER A 373 -6.22 1.30 -11.87
N GLN A 374 -7.13 1.94 -11.16
CA GLN A 374 -8.19 2.80 -11.72
C GLN A 374 -7.70 4.23 -12.02
N GLY A 375 -6.41 4.52 -11.85
CA GLY A 375 -5.84 5.85 -12.08
C GLY A 375 -6.07 6.84 -10.94
N LYS A 376 -6.47 6.38 -9.75
CA LYS A 376 -6.67 7.26 -8.60
C LYS A 376 -5.36 7.72 -8.01
N THR A 377 -5.36 8.88 -7.35
CA THR A 377 -4.18 9.36 -6.64
C THR A 377 -3.91 8.54 -5.38
N VAL A 378 -2.69 8.69 -4.86
CA VAL A 378 -2.30 8.22 -3.53
C VAL A 378 -3.33 8.63 -2.49
N GLY A 379 -3.69 9.91 -2.44
CA GLY A 379 -4.62 10.41 -1.43
C GLY A 379 -6.05 9.93 -1.60
N GLU A 380 -6.55 9.85 -2.83
CA GLU A 380 -7.89 9.34 -3.09
C GLU A 380 -8.01 7.86 -2.69
N SER A 381 -7.04 7.03 -3.08
CA SER A 381 -7.02 5.62 -2.70
C SER A 381 -6.94 5.42 -1.17
N TYR A 382 -6.20 6.29 -0.48
CA TYR A 382 -6.04 6.24 0.96
C TYR A 382 -7.32 6.65 1.68
N GLN A 383 -7.98 7.73 1.23
CA GLN A 383 -9.28 8.15 1.73
C GLN A 383 -10.33 7.03 1.58
N GLN A 384 -10.43 6.41 0.39
CA GLN A 384 -11.41 5.35 0.14
C GLN A 384 -11.22 4.15 1.06
N LEU A 385 -9.98 3.79 1.37
CA LEU A 385 -9.68 2.76 2.37
C LEU A 385 -10.14 3.17 3.77
N ILE A 386 -9.77 4.37 4.22
CA ILE A 386 -10.10 4.85 5.56
C ILE A 386 -11.62 5.00 5.74
N ASN A 387 -12.33 5.57 4.77
CA ASN A 387 -13.78 5.67 4.77
C ASN A 387 -14.46 4.30 4.75
N GLY A 388 -13.94 3.34 3.97
CA GLY A 388 -14.40 1.95 3.98
C GLY A 388 -14.26 1.31 5.37
N LEU A 389 -13.15 1.56 6.07
CA LEU A 389 -12.91 1.07 7.43
C LEU A 389 -13.81 1.76 8.47
N ILE A 390 -14.01 3.08 8.35
CA ILE A 390 -14.94 3.85 9.19
C ILE A 390 -16.35 3.28 9.07
N ALA A 391 -16.83 3.09 7.84
CA ALA A 391 -18.15 2.55 7.57
C ALA A 391 -18.31 1.11 8.09
N ALA A 392 -17.33 0.23 7.81
CA ALA A 392 -17.37 -1.17 8.23
C ALA A 392 -17.36 -1.34 9.76
N ARG A 393 -16.66 -0.45 10.48
CA ARG A 393 -16.54 -0.48 11.95
C ARG A 393 -17.60 0.37 12.66
N GLY A 394 -18.29 1.26 11.94
CA GLY A 394 -19.21 2.22 12.53
C GLY A 394 -18.51 3.29 13.38
N PHE A 395 -17.30 3.70 13.01
CA PHE A 395 -16.61 4.81 13.68
C PHE A 395 -17.38 6.13 13.51
N ARG A 396 -17.23 7.00 14.50
CA ARG A 396 -17.82 8.34 14.60
C ARG A 396 -16.80 9.28 15.23
N SER A 397 -16.91 10.57 14.92
CA SER A 397 -16.16 11.63 15.61
C SER A 397 -16.29 11.51 17.14
N GLY A 398 -15.22 11.89 17.83
CA GLY A 398 -15.02 11.76 19.28
C GLY A 398 -14.54 10.37 19.72
N ARG A 399 -14.31 9.44 18.79
CA ARG A 399 -13.97 8.03 19.10
C ARG A 399 -12.76 7.50 18.34
N PHE A 400 -12.04 8.36 17.61
CA PHE A 400 -10.85 7.94 16.88
C PHE A 400 -9.64 7.83 17.81
N VAL A 401 -9.36 8.89 18.59
CA VAL A 401 -8.16 9.00 19.44
C VAL A 401 -8.25 8.02 20.62
N VAL A 402 -7.13 7.38 20.97
CA VAL A 402 -7.04 6.52 22.14
C VAL A 402 -6.51 7.34 23.31
N PRO A 403 -7.34 7.64 24.33
CA PRO A 403 -6.90 8.39 25.50
C PRO A 403 -5.90 7.60 26.37
N ALA A 404 -5.07 8.34 27.10
CA ALA A 404 -3.91 7.79 27.82
C ALA A 404 -4.30 6.79 28.93
N ASP A 405 -5.44 6.99 29.58
CA ASP A 405 -6.02 6.11 30.58
C ASP A 405 -6.38 4.72 30.01
N ARG A 406 -6.93 4.67 28.79
CA ARG A 406 -7.21 3.42 28.07
C ARG A 406 -5.94 2.70 27.65
N ALA A 407 -4.90 3.46 27.28
CA ALA A 407 -3.61 2.89 26.97
C ALA A 407 -2.98 2.21 28.21
N ALA A 408 -3.19 2.74 29.42
CA ALA A 408 -2.55 2.25 30.63
C ALA A 408 -3.12 0.94 31.22
N GLY A 409 -4.30 0.45 30.81
CA GLY A 409 -4.94 -0.69 31.49
C GLY A 409 -5.89 -1.57 30.67
N ARG A 410 -6.12 -1.31 29.38
CA ARG A 410 -6.99 -2.14 28.52
C ARG A 410 -6.32 -2.51 27.20
N ARG A 411 -6.77 -3.64 26.63
CA ARG A 411 -6.31 -4.13 25.31
C ARG A 411 -6.76 -3.15 24.22
N VAL A 412 -5.86 -2.27 23.78
CA VAL A 412 -6.10 -1.36 22.65
C VAL A 412 -6.40 -2.21 21.41
N PRO A 413 -7.52 -1.99 20.70
CA PRO A 413 -7.78 -2.70 19.46
C PRO A 413 -6.64 -2.46 18.47
N GLN A 414 -6.16 -3.50 17.79
CA GLN A 414 -4.88 -3.41 17.05
C GLN A 414 -5.05 -2.96 15.60
N ASN A 415 -6.20 -3.25 14.99
CA ASN A 415 -6.56 -2.86 13.63
C ASN A 415 -7.37 -1.54 13.63
N LEU A 416 -6.88 -0.47 14.27
CA LEU A 416 -7.60 0.80 14.48
C LEU A 416 -7.24 1.88 13.45
N LEU A 417 -7.68 1.81 12.19
CA LEU A 417 -7.46 2.92 11.22
C LEU A 417 -6.00 3.43 11.13
N LEU A 418 -5.02 2.61 11.50
CA LEU A 418 -3.58 2.92 11.51
C LEU A 418 -2.89 2.44 10.23
N TYR A 419 -3.66 2.32 9.15
CA TYR A 419 -3.09 2.22 7.80
C TYR A 419 -2.56 3.59 7.42
N VAL A 420 -1.38 3.61 6.83
CA VAL A 420 -0.73 4.82 6.37
C VAL A 420 -0.26 4.67 4.93
N VAL A 421 -0.35 5.76 4.17
CA VAL A 421 0.35 5.90 2.91
C VAL A 421 1.34 7.05 3.04
N PHE A 422 2.62 6.71 3.02
CA PHE A 422 3.69 7.69 2.91
C PHE A 422 3.82 8.11 1.44
N GLY A 423 3.91 9.41 1.18
CA GLY A 423 3.98 9.99 -0.16
C GLY A 423 3.07 11.21 -0.33
N ASP A 424 3.29 11.96 -1.41
CA ASP A 424 2.45 13.10 -1.79
C ASP A 424 1.04 12.63 -2.20
N PRO A 425 -0.03 13.11 -1.55
CA PRO A 425 -1.39 12.68 -1.84
C PRO A 425 -1.87 12.99 -3.26
N ALA A 426 -1.26 13.96 -3.94
CA ALA A 426 -1.60 14.31 -5.32
C ALA A 426 -0.89 13.44 -6.37
N VAL A 427 0.06 12.60 -5.97
CA VAL A 427 0.72 11.69 -6.91
C VAL A 427 -0.27 10.63 -7.38
N GLN A 428 -0.42 10.50 -8.69
CA GLN A 428 -1.13 9.40 -9.32
C GLN A 428 -0.11 8.33 -9.76
N PRO A 429 -0.14 7.11 -9.19
CA PRO A 429 0.86 6.09 -9.50
C PRO A 429 0.83 5.65 -10.97
N PHE A 430 -0.37 5.29 -11.45
CA PHE A 430 -0.57 4.67 -12.75
C PHE A 430 -1.66 5.40 -13.53
N GLN A 431 -1.59 5.33 -14.85
CA GLN A 431 -2.74 5.64 -15.69
C GLN A 431 -3.84 4.59 -15.43
N ALA A 432 -5.10 4.96 -15.65
CA ALA A 432 -6.20 4.02 -15.50
C ALA A 432 -5.99 2.84 -16.45
N VAL A 433 -5.97 1.64 -15.87
CA VAL A 433 -5.95 0.39 -16.62
C VAL A 433 -7.33 0.20 -17.20
N VAL A 434 -7.48 0.43 -18.51
CA VAL A 434 -8.72 0.11 -19.23
C VAL A 434 -8.82 -1.41 -19.30
N THR A 435 -9.52 -2.02 -18.34
CA THR A 435 -10.00 -3.39 -18.52
C THR A 435 -11.11 -3.35 -19.55
N PRO A 436 -11.06 -4.16 -20.64
CA PRO A 436 -12.24 -4.42 -21.44
C PRO A 436 -13.34 -4.87 -20.48
N SER A 437 -14.49 -4.23 -20.58
CA SER A 437 -15.68 -4.52 -19.79
C SER A 437 -15.93 -6.03 -19.78
N GLY A 438 -15.91 -6.62 -18.60
CA GLY A 438 -16.54 -7.93 -18.36
C GLY A 438 -17.98 -7.71 -17.96
#